data_AF-A0A534V2P1-F1
#
_entry.id   AF-A0A534V2P1-F1
#
_cell.length_a   1.000
_cell.length_b   1.000
_cell.length_c   1.000
_cell.angle_alpha   90.00
_cell.angle_beta   90.00
_cell.angle_gamma   90.00
#
_symmetry.space_group_name_H-M   'P 1'
#
loop_
_entity.id
_entity.type
_entity.pdbx_description
1 polymer ?
#
loop_
_entity_poly.entity_id
_entity_poly.type
_entity_poly.pdbx_seq_one_letter_code
_entity_poly.pdbx_strand_id
1 'polypeptide(L)' 'MANLLYKDHFIIVVARTDEISTFWIPVADISWETDGERESHTITGGVDWFNNWQDAEGHMIKLAKEWMDER' A
#
# COMPACT_ATOMS: atom_id res chain seq x y z
N MET A 1 0.20 -9.60 4.82
CA MET A 1 1.21 -8.52 4.75
C MET A 1 2.13 -8.85 3.59
N ALA A 2 2.27 -7.93 2.64
CA ALA A 2 3.15 -8.07 1.50
C ALA A 2 4.20 -6.95 1.53
N ASN A 3 5.46 -7.29 1.28
CA ASN A 3 6.51 -6.31 1.07
C ASN A 3 7.19 -6.60 -0.26
N LEU A 4 7.51 -5.54 -1.00
CA LEU A 4 8.23 -5.65 -2.25
C LEU A 4 9.07 -4.39 -2.48
N LEU A 5 10.16 -4.57 -3.21
CA LEU A 5 11.04 -3.47 -3.60
C LEU A 5 10.84 -3.20 -5.08
N TYR A 6 10.49 -1.96 -5.44
CA TYR A 6 10.20 -1.55 -6.81
C TYR A 6 10.88 -0.22 -7.12
N LYS A 7 11.70 -0.16 -8.18
CA LYS A 7 12.47 1.04 -8.58
C LYS A 7 13.23 1.71 -7.41
N ASP A 8 13.88 0.93 -6.53
CA ASP A 8 14.57 1.42 -5.32
C ASP A 8 13.64 1.96 -4.20
N HIS A 9 12.33 1.88 -4.39
CA HIS A 9 11.33 2.24 -3.39
C HIS A 9 10.83 0.97 -2.68
N PHE A 10 10.75 1.03 -1.37
CA PHE A 10 10.21 -0.03 -0.52
C PHE A 10 8.70 0.13 -0.41
N ILE A 11 7.95 -0.87 -0.87
CA ILE A 11 6.49 -0.90 -0.77
C ILE A 11 6.11 -1.94 0.27
N ILE A 12 5.39 -1.51 1.29
CA ILE A 12 4.86 -2.34 2.36
C ILE A 12 3.35 -2.24 2.32
N VAL A 13 2.69 -3.32 1.93
CA VAL A 13 1.23 -3.40 1.90
C VAL A 13 0.73 -4.18 3.12
N VAL A 14 -0.17 -3.54 3.85
CA VAL A 14 -0.81 -4.05 5.05
C VAL A 14 -2.31 -3.93 4.90
N ALA A 15 -3.00 -5.07 4.91
CA ALA A 15 -4.44 -5.09 5.09
C ALA A 15 -4.74 -5.03 6.59
N ARG A 16 -5.36 -3.94 7.06
CA ARG A 16 -5.86 -3.82 8.43
C ARG A 16 -7.35 -4.16 8.45
N THR A 17 -7.77 -4.97 9.41
CA THR A 17 -9.20 -5.18 9.65
C THR A 17 -9.72 -4.01 10.47
N ASP A 18 -10.77 -3.35 10.01
CA ASP A 18 -11.51 -2.44 10.85
C ASP A 18 -12.42 -3.26 11.78
N GLU A 19 -12.12 -3.25 13.08
CA GLU A 19 -12.87 -4.02 14.09
C GLU A 19 -14.35 -3.58 14.18
N ILE A 20 -14.67 -2.39 13.65
CA ILE A 20 -16.03 -1.83 13.64
C ILE A 20 -16.78 -2.26 12.37
N SER A 21 -16.13 -2.24 11.21
CA SER A 21 -16.80 -2.38 9.91
C SER A 21 -16.70 -3.78 9.30
N THR A 22 -15.96 -4.72 9.89
CA THR A 22 -15.73 -6.09 9.34
C THR A 22 -15.06 -6.09 7.95
N PHE A 23 -14.57 -4.94 7.49
CA PHE A 23 -13.93 -4.77 6.19
C PHE A 23 -12.42 -4.74 6.34
N TRP A 24 -11.74 -5.24 5.29
CA TRP A 24 -10.30 -5.09 5.17
C TRP A 24 -10.01 -3.74 4.52
N ILE A 25 -9.31 -2.88 5.26
CA ILE A 25 -8.78 -1.61 4.80
C ILE A 25 -7.33 -1.85 4.38
N PRO A 26 -7.03 -1.86 3.07
CA PRO A 26 -5.67 -2.03 2.62
C PRO A 26 -4.93 -0.69 2.63
N VAL A 27 -3.72 -0.75 3.17
CA VAL A 27 -2.81 0.39 3.34
C VAL A 27 -1.50 0.01 2.67
N ALA A 28 -1.03 0.81 1.72
CA ALA A 28 0.33 0.68 1.19
C ALA A 28 1.16 1.82 1.76
N ASP A 29 2.19 1.47 2.51
CA ASP A 29 3.25 2.39 2.85
C ASP A 29 4.36 2.26 1.83
N ILE A 30 4.71 3.37 1.22
CA ILE A 30 5.75 3.48 0.21
C ILE A 30 6.86 4.31 0.82
N SER A 31 8.04 3.74 1.02
CA SER A 31 9.20 4.44 1.58
C SER A 31 10.36 4.43 0.59
N TRP A 32 11.04 5.54 0.40
CA TRP A 32 12.21 5.65 -0.47
C TRP A 32 13.24 6.61 0.10
N GLU A 33 14.46 6.54 -0.42
CA GLU A 33 15.54 7.46 -0.06
C GLU A 33 15.76 8.44 -1.21
N THR A 34 15.61 9.73 -0.94
CA THR A 34 15.96 10.82 -1.87
C THR A 34 17.08 11.63 -1.23
N ASP A 35 18.27 11.65 -1.84
CA ASP A 35 19.41 12.48 -1.42
C ASP A 35 19.83 12.29 0.07
N GLY A 36 19.66 11.08 0.61
CA GLY A 36 19.96 10.75 2.01
C GLY A 36 18.84 11.11 3.00
N GLU A 37 17.73 11.67 2.53
CA GLU A 37 16.49 11.83 3.30
C GLU A 37 15.52 10.68 3.01
N ARG A 38 14.97 10.11 4.08
CA ARG A 38 14.03 9.00 3.98
C ARG A 38 12.63 9.55 3.87
N GLU A 39 12.06 9.46 2.68
CA GLU A 39 10.69 9.85 2.39
C GLU A 39 9.76 8.65 2.55
N SER A 40 8.52 8.93 2.96
CA SER A 40 7.47 7.91 3.04
C SER A 40 6.13 8.50 2.61
N HIS A 41 5.40 7.76 1.80
CA HIS A 41 4.07 8.07 1.35
C HIS A 41 3.14 6.90 1.64
N THR A 42 2.15 7.15 2.48
CA THR A 42 1.14 6.14 2.79
C THR A 42 -0.07 6.35 1.89
N ILE A 43 -0.33 5.40 1.00
CA ILE A 43 -1.58 5.31 0.25
C ILE A 43 -2.55 4.49 1.08
N THR A 44 -3.72 5.05 1.33
CA THR A 44 -4.85 4.31 1.91
C THR A 44 -5.84 4.05 0.78
N GLY A 45 -6.23 2.79 0.58
CA GLY A 45 -7.27 2.44 -0.39
C GLY A 45 -8.57 3.11 0.06
N GLY A 46 -8.99 4.15 -0.66
CA GLY A 46 -10.17 4.91 -0.29
C GLY A 46 -11.41 4.04 -0.40
N VAL A 47 -12.22 3.98 0.68
CA VAL A 47 -13.63 3.52 0.80
C VAL A 47 -14.01 2.16 0.14
N ASP A 48 -13.13 1.49 -0.57
CA ASP A 48 -13.38 0.17 -1.12
C ASP A 48 -13.22 -0.85 0.00
N TRP A 49 -14.37 -1.37 0.40
CA TRP A 49 -14.50 -2.39 1.42
C TRP A 49 -14.14 -3.75 0.83
N PHE A 50 -12.91 -4.21 1.09
CA PHE A 50 -12.48 -5.53 0.63
C PHE A 50 -12.98 -6.61 1.60
N ASN A 51 -13.61 -7.64 1.05
CA ASN A 51 -14.03 -8.83 1.80
C ASN A 51 -12.88 -9.84 2.00
N ASN A 52 -11.81 -9.72 1.23
CA ASN A 52 -10.64 -10.61 1.29
C ASN A 52 -9.35 -9.78 1.33
N TRP A 53 -8.50 -10.07 2.31
CA TRP A 53 -7.18 -9.46 2.47
C TRP A 53 -6.29 -9.63 1.23
N GLN A 54 -6.38 -10.76 0.52
CA GLN A 54 -5.57 -11.03 -0.68
C GLN A 54 -5.93 -10.09 -1.84
N ASP A 55 -7.23 -9.80 -2.00
CA ASP A 55 -7.73 -8.89 -3.02
C ASP A 55 -7.33 -7.46 -2.69
N ALA A 56 -7.46 -7.09 -1.42
CA ALA A 56 -7.04 -5.81 -0.86
C ALA A 56 -5.53 -5.57 -1.06
N GLU A 57 -4.70 -6.58 -0.80
CA GLU A 57 -3.25 -6.51 -1.02
C GLU A 57 -2.90 -6.41 -2.50
N GLY A 58 -3.49 -7.25 -3.36
CA GLY A 58 -3.23 -7.22 -4.80
C GLY A 58 -3.62 -5.89 -5.44
N HIS A 59 -4.76 -5.34 -5.02
CA HIS A 59 -5.23 -4.02 -5.45
C HIS A 59 -4.25 -2.92 -5.04
N MET A 60 -3.82 -2.89 -3.77
CA MET A 60 -2.89 -1.86 -3.28
C MET A 60 -1.48 -1.99 -3.86
N ILE A 61 -1.00 -3.20 -4.12
CA ILE A 61 0.28 -3.39 -4.84
C ILE A 61 0.19 -2.78 -6.23
N LYS A 62 -0.94 -2.97 -6.93
CA LYS A 62 -1.15 -2.41 -8.26
C LYS A 62 -1.21 -0.88 -8.20
N LEU A 63 -1.99 -0.33 -7.27
CA LEU A 63 -2.11 1.11 -7.02
C LEU A 63 -0.77 1.77 -6.68
N ALA A 64 0.03 1.13 -5.82
CA ALA A 64 1.34 1.63 -5.44
C ALA A 64 2.31 1.64 -6.64
N LYS A 65 2.25 0.61 -7.50
CA LYS A 65 3.03 0.57 -8.75
C LYS A 65 2.57 1.63 -9.74
N GLU A 66 1.26 1.79 -9.95
CA GLU A 66 0.70 2.82 -10.82
C GLU A 66 1.10 4.22 -10.35
N TRP A 67 0.99 4.51 -9.06
CA TRP A 67 1.45 5.78 -8.47
C TRP A 67 2.94 6.06 -8.72
N MET A 68 3.79 5.02 -8.63
CA MET A 68 5.22 5.14 -8.95
C MET A 68 5.55 5.20 -10.44
N ASP A 69 4.67 4.73 -11.31
CA ASP A 69 4.84 4.84 -12.76
C ASP A 69 4.32 6.18 -13.29
N GLU A 70 3.38 6.83 -12.59
CA GLU A 70 2.94 8.20 -12.87
C GLU A 70 3.90 9.29 -12.35
N ARG A 71 4.89 8.92 -11.52
CA ARG A 71 5.87 9.82 -10.90
C ARG A 71 7.21 9.78 -11.61
#